data_AF-A0A1I8APW2-F1
#
_entry.id   AF-A0A1I8APW2-F1
#
_cell.length_a   1.000
_cell.length_b   1.000
_cell.length_c   1.000
_cell.angle_alpha   90.00
_cell.angle_beta   90.00
_cell.angle_gamma   90.00
#
_symmetry.space_group_name_H-M   'P 1'
#
loop_
_entity.id
_entity.type
_entity.pdbx_description
1 polymer ?
#
loop_
_entity_poly.entity_id
_entity_poly.type
_entity_poly.pdbx_seq_one_letter_code
_entity_poly.pdbx_strand_id
1 'polypeptide(L)'
;MLRPAVACLFLAVGVSAAPLAENVGTMCFPRQMGMFPFDFENPGRLSHISETITFLNLMMDHRFASFFSTLTDADKQSTKWHFFEVSKPKHLEKLGTEAQIYLNETFHYMNLRPSSLSGKQFREETPKLLARYKALSAEAKADLSENFEEHTKKIQLYTFHLKLDSFLRQLNLVKFLSKVSGNPQGIGKLFGKKDVQFVPPVVFHTSDQWPLAYEFVLSETRRMVNHPNLLELFKSLSDADKKVINDYMVDGSPPRRDNPASLYNMSTAVQNLYYDMHTSIDIPSFIDPTTERFTEQARQIVAKFDALSTEDKAQFRAAFPAMSGHIDGLRFYFKIDSFLDSSESHRRDLEHRKSLYQWAKMPLPKLCW
;
A
#
# COMPACT_ATOMS: atom_id res chain seq x y z
N MET A 1 -2.48 4.25 -76.45
CA MET A 1 -2.18 4.31 -75.00
C MET A 1 -3.04 5.41 -74.38
N LEU A 2 -4.22 5.09 -73.81
CA LEU A 2 -5.10 6.04 -73.10
C LEU A 2 -6.32 5.28 -72.50
N ARG A 3 -6.06 4.23 -71.71
CA ARG A 3 -7.12 3.43 -71.06
C ARG A 3 -7.01 3.26 -69.53
N PRO A 4 -5.84 3.41 -68.86
CA PRO A 4 -5.79 3.37 -67.39
C PRO A 4 -6.17 4.69 -66.71
N ALA A 5 -5.86 5.84 -67.33
CA ALA A 5 -6.03 7.15 -66.71
C ALA A 5 -7.49 7.60 -66.58
N VAL A 6 -8.36 7.18 -67.52
CA VAL A 6 -9.79 7.52 -67.49
C VAL A 6 -10.53 6.72 -66.41
N ALA A 7 -10.12 5.47 -66.16
CA ALA A 7 -10.70 4.63 -65.10
C ALA A 7 -10.41 5.16 -63.69
N CYS A 8 -9.20 5.70 -63.45
CA CYS A 8 -8.87 6.33 -62.18
C CYS A 8 -9.64 7.64 -61.93
N LEU A 9 -9.99 8.38 -62.98
CA LEU A 9 -10.74 9.63 -62.88
C LEU A 9 -12.22 9.38 -62.51
N PHE A 10 -12.83 8.29 -63.00
CA PHE A 10 -14.19 7.92 -62.58
C PHE A 10 -14.26 7.37 -61.15
N LEU A 11 -13.21 6.69 -60.68
CA LEU A 11 -13.11 6.26 -59.28
C LEU A 11 -12.94 7.44 -58.31
N ALA A 12 -12.21 8.49 -58.70
CA ALA A 12 -12.04 9.68 -57.88
C ALA A 12 -13.34 10.51 -57.76
N VAL A 13 -14.14 10.58 -58.83
CA VAL A 13 -15.43 11.30 -58.80
C VAL A 13 -16.51 10.53 -58.02
N GLY A 14 -16.48 9.20 -58.03
CA GLY A 14 -17.39 8.38 -57.22
C GLY A 14 -17.17 8.49 -55.71
N VAL A 15 -15.93 8.74 -55.27
CA VAL A 15 -15.61 8.94 -53.84
C VAL A 15 -15.92 10.37 -53.36
N SER A 16 -15.96 11.36 -54.25
CA SER A 16 -16.23 12.77 -53.88
C SER A 16 -17.71 13.17 -53.94
N ALA A 17 -18.62 12.30 -54.40
CA ALA A 17 -20.06 12.57 -54.52
C ALA A 17 -20.95 11.71 -53.59
N ALA A 18 -20.36 10.95 -52.66
CA ALA A 18 -21.13 10.26 -51.63
C ALA A 18 -21.59 11.26 -50.56
N PRO A 19 -22.89 11.31 -50.21
CA PRO A 19 -23.38 12.22 -49.19
C PRO A 19 -22.74 11.88 -47.84
N LEU A 20 -22.27 12.92 -47.14
CA LEU A 20 -21.92 12.84 -45.72
C LEU A 20 -23.14 12.33 -44.95
N ALA A 21 -23.10 11.06 -44.56
CA ALA A 21 -24.01 10.51 -43.59
C ALA A 21 -23.67 11.12 -42.23
N GLU A 22 -24.31 12.24 -41.92
CA GLU A 22 -24.44 12.71 -40.55
C GLU A 22 -25.31 11.73 -39.75
N ASN A 23 -24.79 11.38 -38.58
CA ASN A 23 -25.44 10.77 -37.43
C ASN A 23 -25.38 9.25 -37.21
N VAL A 24 -24.45 8.94 -36.29
CA VAL A 24 -24.60 8.13 -35.06
C VAL A 24 -24.93 6.65 -35.23
N GLY A 25 -23.87 5.90 -35.53
CA GLY A 25 -23.64 4.59 -34.96
C GLY A 25 -22.17 4.49 -34.64
N THR A 26 -21.78 4.75 -33.39
CA THR A 26 -20.40 4.56 -32.91
C THR A 26 -19.92 3.18 -33.33
N MET A 27 -19.00 3.14 -34.30
CA MET A 27 -18.27 1.93 -34.64
C MET A 27 -17.53 1.48 -33.37
N CYS A 28 -18.07 0.47 -32.71
CA CYS A 28 -17.33 -0.31 -31.73
C CYS A 28 -16.20 -1.01 -32.47
N PHE A 29 -15.03 -0.36 -32.55
CA PHE A 29 -13.79 -1.10 -32.71
C PHE A 29 -13.77 -2.21 -31.65
N PRO A 30 -13.42 -3.47 -32.00
CA PRO A 30 -13.19 -4.47 -30.99
C PRO A 30 -12.09 -3.93 -30.07
N ARG A 31 -12.44 -3.62 -28.81
CA ARG A 31 -11.46 -3.28 -27.77
C ARG A 31 -10.41 -4.38 -27.80
N GLN A 32 -9.13 -4.00 -27.82
CA GLN A 32 -8.06 -4.92 -27.47
C GLN A 32 -8.40 -5.49 -26.08
N MET A 33 -8.82 -6.75 -26.02
CA MET A 33 -8.88 -7.51 -24.78
C MET A 33 -7.45 -7.65 -24.28
N GLY A 34 -7.03 -6.84 -23.31
CA GLY A 34 -5.65 -6.90 -22.84
C GLY A 34 -5.21 -5.81 -21.87
N MET A 35 -5.98 -4.75 -21.68
CA MET A 35 -5.76 -3.79 -20.61
C MET A 35 -7.03 -3.71 -19.79
N PHE A 36 -6.94 -3.94 -18.48
CA PHE A 36 -7.94 -3.41 -17.57
C PHE A 36 -7.90 -1.89 -17.69
N PRO A 37 -8.91 -1.20 -18.26
CA PRO A 37 -9.23 0.10 -17.69
C PRO A 37 -9.73 -0.18 -16.28
N PHE A 38 -9.52 0.76 -15.38
CA PHE A 38 -9.80 0.70 -13.95
C PHE A 38 -11.32 0.65 -13.61
N ASP A 39 -12.13 -0.02 -14.43
CA ASP A 39 -13.59 -0.13 -14.32
C ASP A 39 -13.97 -1.30 -13.40
N PHE A 40 -13.38 -1.34 -12.20
CA PHE A 40 -13.95 -2.16 -11.13
C PHE A 40 -15.17 -1.41 -10.55
N GLU A 41 -16.20 -2.13 -10.11
CA GLU A 41 -17.36 -1.63 -9.39
C GLU A 41 -16.94 -0.95 -8.09
N ASN A 42 -15.89 -1.46 -7.42
CA ASN A 42 -15.33 -0.86 -6.21
C ASN A 42 -13.79 -0.78 -6.21
N PRO A 43 -13.18 0.13 -7.00
CA PRO A 43 -11.73 0.24 -7.11
C PRO A 43 -11.09 0.73 -5.80
N GLY A 44 -11.83 1.47 -4.97
CA GLY A 44 -11.37 1.90 -3.65
C GLY A 44 -11.13 0.72 -2.71
N ARG A 45 -12.00 -0.29 -2.73
CA ARG A 45 -11.82 -1.51 -1.92
C ARG A 45 -10.56 -2.27 -2.30
N LEU A 46 -10.29 -2.39 -3.60
CA LEU A 46 -9.08 -3.01 -4.12
C LEU A 46 -7.83 -2.21 -3.70
N SER A 47 -7.88 -0.89 -3.73
CA SER A 47 -6.79 -0.06 -3.19
C SER A 47 -6.49 -0.43 -1.73
N HIS A 48 -7.50 -0.55 -0.87
CA HIS A 48 -7.30 -0.87 0.54
C HIS A 48 -6.77 -2.28 0.80
N ILE A 49 -7.22 -3.27 0.02
CA ILE A 49 -6.68 -4.63 0.09
C ILE A 49 -5.18 -4.58 -0.26
N SER A 50 -4.82 -3.90 -1.35
CA SER A 50 -3.43 -3.81 -1.80
C SER A 50 -2.55 -3.05 -0.80
N GLU A 51 -3.02 -1.91 -0.28
CA GLU A 51 -2.38 -1.18 0.81
C GLU A 51 -2.14 -2.07 2.04
N THR A 52 -3.09 -2.97 2.36
CA THR A 52 -2.95 -3.89 3.49
C THR A 52 -1.91 -4.98 3.21
N ILE A 53 -1.86 -5.51 1.99
CA ILE A 53 -0.86 -6.50 1.59
C ILE A 53 0.55 -5.91 1.63
N THR A 54 0.74 -4.70 1.09
CA THR A 54 2.02 -3.98 1.15
C THR A 54 2.49 -3.79 2.61
N PHE A 55 1.57 -3.43 3.51
CA PHE A 55 1.87 -3.32 4.94
C PHE A 55 2.27 -4.68 5.55
N LEU A 56 1.54 -5.75 5.25
CA LEU A 56 1.87 -7.09 5.78
C LEU A 56 3.23 -7.57 5.26
N ASN A 57 3.56 -7.29 4.00
CA ASN A 57 4.88 -7.57 3.46
C ASN A 57 5.98 -6.78 4.19
N LEU A 58 5.75 -5.50 4.49
CA LEU A 58 6.69 -4.69 5.27
C LEU A 58 6.99 -5.33 6.64
N MET A 59 5.95 -5.81 7.31
CA MET A 59 6.05 -6.50 8.60
C MET A 59 6.88 -7.79 8.52
N MET A 60 6.80 -8.52 7.39
CA MET A 60 7.54 -9.76 7.16
C MET A 60 9.02 -9.55 6.83
N ASP A 61 9.33 -8.65 5.90
CA ASP A 61 10.59 -8.72 5.14
C ASP A 61 11.70 -7.72 5.57
N HIS A 62 11.37 -6.78 6.46
CA HIS A 62 12.23 -5.62 6.70
C HIS A 62 12.59 -5.37 8.16
N ARG A 63 12.45 -6.38 9.02
CA ARG A 63 12.58 -6.24 10.49
C ARG A 63 11.65 -5.16 11.06
N PHE A 64 10.64 -4.75 10.31
CA PHE A 64 9.76 -3.64 10.71
C PHE A 64 8.93 -4.04 11.93
N ALA A 65 8.47 -5.29 12.01
CA ALA A 65 7.85 -5.82 13.21
C ALA A 65 8.77 -5.73 14.45
N SER A 66 10.06 -6.03 14.28
CA SER A 66 11.07 -5.91 15.35
C SER A 66 11.35 -4.45 15.70
N PHE A 67 11.44 -3.55 14.71
CA PHE A 67 11.56 -2.12 14.96
C PHE A 67 10.36 -1.60 15.75
N PHE A 68 9.14 -1.95 15.32
CA PHE A 68 7.92 -1.49 15.97
C PHE A 68 7.81 -1.98 17.41
N SER A 69 8.27 -3.20 17.71
CA SER A 69 8.28 -3.70 19.09
C SER A 69 9.28 -2.97 19.99
N THR A 70 10.28 -2.25 19.44
CA THR A 70 11.18 -1.38 20.23
C THR A 70 10.57 -0.02 20.58
N LEU A 71 9.42 0.33 19.99
CA LEU A 71 8.75 1.59 20.26
C LEU A 71 8.00 1.52 21.60
N THR A 72 8.30 2.46 22.47
CA THR A 72 7.55 2.70 23.70
C THR A 72 6.17 3.29 23.38
N ASP A 73 5.26 3.29 24.35
CA ASP A 73 3.95 3.90 24.13
C ASP A 73 4.06 5.42 23.88
N ALA A 74 5.03 6.09 24.51
CA ALA A 74 5.35 7.49 24.21
C ALA A 74 5.81 7.67 22.75
N ASP A 75 6.68 6.79 22.23
CA ASP A 75 7.08 6.84 20.83
C ASP A 75 5.86 6.66 19.91
N LYS A 76 5.01 5.66 20.18
CA LYS A 76 3.80 5.40 19.40
C LYS A 76 2.86 6.60 19.40
N GLN A 77 2.59 7.20 20.56
CA GLN A 77 1.75 8.41 20.63
C GLN A 77 2.38 9.58 19.88
N SER A 78 3.71 9.74 19.94
CA SER A 78 4.39 10.81 19.22
C SER A 78 4.21 10.72 17.70
N THR A 79 4.02 9.51 17.15
CA THR A 79 3.77 9.35 15.72
C THR A 79 2.48 10.04 15.27
N LYS A 80 1.49 10.21 16.15
CA LYS A 80 0.22 10.91 15.83
C LYS A 80 0.38 12.41 15.68
N TRP A 81 1.50 12.97 16.13
CA TRP A 81 1.73 14.40 16.04
C TRP A 81 2.26 14.78 14.66
N HIS A 82 1.78 15.92 14.16
CA HIS A 82 2.39 16.57 13.01
C HIS A 82 3.69 17.24 13.44
N PHE A 83 4.61 17.41 12.49
CA PHE A 83 5.84 18.14 12.74
C PHE A 83 5.50 19.63 12.85
N PHE A 84 5.17 20.09 14.06
CA PHE A 84 4.86 21.49 14.31
C PHE A 84 6.14 22.32 14.34
N GLU A 85 6.14 23.49 13.70
CA GLU A 85 7.12 24.51 14.03
C GLU A 85 6.81 25.00 15.44
N VAL A 86 7.80 24.92 16.33
CA VAL A 86 7.60 25.33 17.71
C VAL A 86 8.02 26.78 17.80
N SER A 87 7.07 27.64 18.16
CA SER A 87 7.34 29.06 18.40
C SER A 87 7.88 29.26 19.81
N LYS A 88 8.57 30.38 20.06
CA LYS A 88 9.05 30.68 21.42
C LYS A 88 7.85 30.81 22.36
N PRO A 89 7.94 30.31 23.61
CA PRO A 89 6.85 30.48 24.56
C PRO A 89 6.61 31.96 24.79
N LYS A 90 5.33 32.36 24.74
CA LYS A 90 4.92 33.76 24.95
C LYS A 90 5.16 34.26 26.39
N HIS A 91 5.31 33.33 27.33
CA HIS A 91 5.48 33.59 28.76
C HIS A 91 6.72 32.88 29.33
N LEU A 92 7.90 33.21 28.80
CA LEU A 92 9.16 32.67 29.31
C LEU A 92 9.37 32.97 30.80
N GLU A 93 8.85 34.10 31.27
CA GLU A 93 8.93 34.57 32.65
C GLU A 93 8.20 33.66 33.66
N LYS A 94 7.27 32.81 33.20
CA LYS A 94 6.54 31.86 34.06
C LYS A 94 7.33 30.61 34.37
N LEU A 95 8.41 30.35 33.63
CA LEU A 95 9.25 29.18 33.81
C LEU A 95 10.27 29.42 34.93
N GLY A 96 10.65 28.36 35.63
CA GLY A 96 11.80 28.35 36.53
C GLY A 96 13.11 28.62 35.79
N THR A 97 14.11 29.13 36.52
CA THR A 97 15.40 29.58 35.95
C THR A 97 16.08 28.50 35.09
N GLU A 98 16.07 27.25 35.53
CA GLU A 98 16.69 26.14 34.79
C GLU A 98 15.99 25.88 33.44
N ALA A 99 14.65 25.87 33.43
CA ALA A 99 13.86 25.69 32.22
C ALA A 99 14.05 26.87 31.23
N GLN A 100 14.12 28.10 31.74
CA GLN A 100 14.42 29.28 30.91
C GLN A 100 15.80 29.20 30.25
N ILE A 101 16.84 28.88 31.03
CA ILE A 101 18.22 28.74 30.51
C ILE A 101 18.25 27.68 29.42
N TYR A 102 17.67 26.51 29.70
CA TYR A 102 17.60 25.42 28.73
C TYR A 102 16.89 25.83 27.43
N LEU A 103 15.75 26.51 27.50
CA LEU A 103 15.07 26.97 26.28
C LEU A 103 15.90 27.98 25.51
N ASN A 104 16.51 28.96 26.18
CA ASN A 104 17.34 29.96 25.52
C ASN A 104 18.53 29.31 24.78
N GLU A 105 19.11 28.27 25.35
CA GLU A 105 20.25 27.56 24.76
C GLU A 105 19.86 26.55 23.68
N THR A 106 18.61 26.09 23.64
CA THR A 106 18.23 24.94 22.81
C THR A 106 17.11 25.19 21.82
N PHE A 107 16.48 26.36 21.86
CA PHE A 107 15.35 26.70 21.00
C PHE A 107 15.69 26.62 19.50
N HIS A 108 16.91 26.98 19.08
CA HIS A 108 17.30 26.90 17.66
C HIS A 108 17.31 25.46 17.12
N TYR A 109 17.49 24.46 17.99
CA TYR A 109 17.40 23.05 17.61
C TYR A 109 15.96 22.61 17.32
N MET A 110 14.96 23.34 17.82
CA MET A 110 13.55 22.99 17.62
C MET A 110 13.11 23.11 16.16
N ASN A 111 13.86 23.76 15.29
CA ASN A 111 13.47 23.89 13.88
C ASN A 111 14.20 22.90 12.96
N LEU A 112 14.96 21.96 13.52
CA LEU A 112 15.60 20.90 12.75
C LEU A 112 14.55 19.89 12.25
N ARG A 113 14.67 19.53 10.97
CA ARG A 113 13.80 18.57 10.28
C ARG A 113 14.59 17.32 9.89
N PRO A 114 14.04 16.11 10.08
CA PRO A 114 14.76 14.85 9.85
C PRO A 114 14.83 14.45 8.36
N SER A 115 13.85 14.84 7.55
CA SER A 115 13.73 14.43 6.13
C SER A 115 14.33 15.40 5.11
N SER A 116 14.93 16.52 5.53
CA SER A 116 15.53 17.54 4.65
C SER A 116 17.05 17.37 4.45
N LEU A 117 17.66 18.19 3.59
CA LEU A 117 19.11 18.35 3.46
C LEU A 117 19.83 18.55 4.81
N SER A 118 19.13 19.11 5.81
CA SER A 118 19.59 19.25 7.20
C SER A 118 19.52 17.96 8.04
N GLY A 119 19.18 16.80 7.47
CA GLY A 119 19.12 15.53 8.19
C GLY A 119 20.45 15.17 8.87
N LYS A 120 21.59 15.61 8.32
CA LYS A 120 22.90 15.47 9.00
C LYS A 120 22.96 16.30 10.28
N GLN A 121 22.58 17.57 10.21
CA GLN A 121 22.53 18.46 11.37
C GLN A 121 21.50 17.98 12.41
N PHE A 122 20.34 17.49 11.97
CA PHE A 122 19.36 16.85 12.86
C PHE A 122 20.00 15.72 13.66
N ARG A 123 20.76 14.82 13.01
CA ARG A 123 21.42 13.70 13.69
C ARG A 123 22.54 14.11 14.64
N GLU A 124 23.27 15.16 14.33
CA GLU A 124 24.42 15.60 15.12
C GLU A 124 23.98 16.43 16.34
N GLU A 125 22.95 17.26 16.18
CA GLU A 125 22.53 18.21 17.19
C GLU A 125 21.39 17.70 18.09
N THR A 126 20.46 16.91 17.56
CA THR A 126 19.32 16.40 18.33
C THR A 126 19.74 15.53 19.52
N PRO A 127 20.75 14.63 19.42
CA PRO A 127 21.22 13.89 20.60
C PRO A 127 21.75 14.80 21.72
N LYS A 128 22.40 15.93 21.38
CA LYS A 128 22.87 16.91 22.36
C LYS A 128 21.69 17.60 23.06
N LEU A 129 20.68 18.00 22.29
CA LEU A 129 19.42 18.53 22.81
C LEU A 129 18.73 17.55 23.78
N LEU A 130 18.60 16.28 23.38
CA LEU A 130 17.98 15.25 24.20
C LEU A 130 18.78 14.97 25.48
N ALA A 131 20.11 14.99 25.41
CA ALA A 131 20.96 14.85 26.58
C ALA A 131 20.77 16.01 27.56
N ARG A 132 20.72 17.25 27.06
CA ARG A 132 20.42 18.44 27.88
C ARG A 132 19.05 18.35 28.55
N TYR A 133 18.01 17.97 27.79
CA TYR A 133 16.67 17.79 28.35
C TYR A 133 16.66 16.70 29.44
N LYS A 134 17.36 15.58 29.22
CA LYS A 134 17.46 14.50 30.22
C LYS A 134 18.19 14.94 31.50
N ALA A 135 19.18 15.82 31.38
CA ALA A 135 19.93 16.35 32.51
C ALA A 135 19.14 17.33 33.38
N LEU A 136 18.02 17.87 32.89
CA LEU A 136 17.16 18.76 33.67
C LEU A 136 16.62 18.09 34.94
N SER A 137 16.46 18.89 35.99
CA SER A 137 15.73 18.50 37.20
C SER A 137 14.30 18.05 36.89
N ALA A 138 13.68 17.32 37.84
CA ALA A 138 12.30 16.87 37.69
C ALA A 138 11.35 18.08 37.68
N GLU A 139 11.65 19.09 38.50
CA GLU A 139 10.94 20.35 38.62
C GLU A 139 10.97 21.12 37.29
N ALA A 140 12.16 21.27 36.68
CA ALA A 140 12.29 21.96 35.39
C ALA A 140 11.57 21.22 34.25
N LYS A 141 11.58 19.87 34.25
CA LYS A 141 10.81 19.08 33.28
C LYS A 141 9.30 19.22 33.46
N ALA A 142 8.82 19.23 34.70
CA ALA A 142 7.41 19.42 35.02
C ALA A 142 6.94 20.81 34.58
N ASP A 143 7.74 21.84 34.87
CA ASP A 143 7.48 23.21 34.48
C ASP A 143 7.42 23.39 32.94
N LEU A 144 8.37 22.80 32.20
CA LEU A 144 8.32 22.76 30.74
C LEU A 144 7.09 22.00 30.22
N SER A 145 6.65 20.95 30.90
CA SER A 145 5.47 20.18 30.48
C SER A 145 4.17 20.96 30.71
N GLU A 146 4.08 21.74 31.79
CA GLU A 146 2.89 22.52 32.16
C GLU A 146 2.78 23.81 31.34
N ASN A 147 3.88 24.56 31.25
CA ASN A 147 3.88 25.88 30.64
C ASN A 147 4.30 25.88 29.17
N PHE A 148 4.89 24.80 28.66
CA PHE A 148 5.35 24.70 27.28
C PHE A 148 5.24 23.29 26.67
N GLU A 149 4.03 22.74 26.72
CA GLU A 149 3.71 21.38 26.27
C GLU A 149 4.21 21.05 24.85
N GLU A 150 4.14 22.00 23.91
CA GLU A 150 4.59 21.81 22.52
C GLU A 150 6.07 21.41 22.42
N HIS A 151 6.92 21.97 23.27
CA HIS A 151 8.34 21.61 23.32
C HIS A 151 8.54 20.20 23.84
N THR A 152 7.83 19.84 24.91
CA THR A 152 7.91 18.51 25.50
C THR A 152 7.41 17.45 24.52
N LYS A 153 6.36 17.75 23.74
CA LYS A 153 5.91 16.93 22.60
C LYS A 153 6.99 16.82 21.52
N LYS A 154 7.66 17.93 21.16
CA LYS A 154 8.73 17.90 20.15
C LYS A 154 9.93 17.06 20.58
N ILE A 155 10.33 17.11 21.86
CA ILE A 155 11.41 16.28 22.41
C ILE A 155 11.10 14.78 22.26
N GLN A 156 9.85 14.38 22.55
CA GLN A 156 9.41 13.00 22.37
C GLN A 156 9.38 12.62 20.88
N LEU A 157 8.86 13.51 20.02
CA LEU A 157 8.84 13.33 18.56
C LEU A 157 10.26 13.12 18.00
N TYR A 158 11.23 13.92 18.45
CA TYR A 158 12.64 13.79 18.06
C TYR A 158 13.27 12.46 18.49
N THR A 159 12.90 11.96 19.67
CA THR A 159 13.35 10.64 20.15
C THR A 159 12.85 9.55 19.20
N PHE A 160 11.58 9.58 18.83
CA PHE A 160 11.01 8.66 17.84
C PHE A 160 11.72 8.77 16.48
N HIS A 161 11.91 9.98 15.97
CA HIS A 161 12.55 10.18 14.66
C HIS A 161 14.01 9.73 14.60
N LEU A 162 14.76 9.80 15.71
CA LEU A 162 16.11 9.22 15.79
C LEU A 162 16.07 7.68 15.76
N LYS A 163 15.08 7.05 16.40
CA LYS A 163 14.88 5.60 16.30
C LYS A 163 14.54 5.18 14.87
N LEU A 164 13.66 5.94 14.21
CA LEU A 164 13.30 5.72 12.81
C LEU A 164 14.50 5.89 11.86
N ASP A 165 15.29 6.96 12.02
CA ASP A 165 16.53 7.16 11.23
C ASP A 165 17.51 6.01 11.45
N SER A 166 17.72 5.60 12.72
CA SER A 166 18.58 4.46 13.05
C SER A 166 18.13 3.17 12.38
N PHE A 167 16.83 2.87 12.41
CA PHE A 167 16.25 1.72 11.72
C PHE A 167 16.51 1.75 10.21
N LEU A 168 16.21 2.87 9.56
CA LEU A 168 16.39 3.04 8.11
C LEU A 168 17.85 2.89 7.68
N ARG A 169 18.82 3.37 8.49
CA ARG A 169 20.26 3.19 8.22
C ARG A 169 20.70 1.74 8.21
N GLN A 170 20.00 0.88 8.95
CA GLN A 170 20.32 -0.55 8.98
C GLN A 170 19.76 -1.28 7.75
N LEU A 171 18.94 -0.62 6.92
CA LEU A 171 18.34 -1.20 5.72
C LEU A 171 19.19 -0.89 4.48
N ASN A 172 19.15 -1.82 3.52
CA ASN A 172 19.54 -1.51 2.14
C ASN A 172 18.36 -0.76 1.50
N LEU A 173 18.44 0.57 1.43
CA LEU A 173 17.33 1.42 0.96
C LEU A 173 16.93 1.16 -0.49
N VAL A 174 17.87 0.81 -1.36
CA VAL A 174 17.57 0.44 -2.76
C VAL A 174 16.70 -0.80 -2.78
N LYS A 175 17.11 -1.86 -2.07
CA LYS A 175 16.35 -3.11 -1.97
C LYS A 175 15.02 -2.94 -1.24
N PHE A 176 14.99 -2.06 -0.24
CA PHE A 176 13.78 -1.72 0.49
C PHE A 176 12.77 -1.05 -0.43
N LEU A 177 13.16 0.05 -1.06
CA LEU A 177 12.31 0.82 -1.97
C LEU A 177 11.85 -0.03 -3.14
N SER A 178 12.71 -0.83 -3.78
CA SER A 178 12.29 -1.70 -4.87
C SER A 178 11.19 -2.70 -4.47
N LYS A 179 11.17 -3.13 -3.21
CA LYS A 179 10.15 -4.05 -2.67
C LYS A 179 8.86 -3.34 -2.26
N VAL A 180 8.94 -2.10 -1.75
CA VAL A 180 7.75 -1.35 -1.29
C VAL A 180 7.16 -0.44 -2.37
N SER A 181 7.93 -0.08 -3.39
CA SER A 181 7.51 0.72 -4.55
C SER A 181 6.95 -0.12 -5.68
N GLY A 182 6.89 -1.45 -5.52
CA GLY A 182 6.08 -2.31 -6.39
C GLY A 182 4.66 -1.77 -6.29
N ASN A 183 4.25 -1.01 -7.31
CA ASN A 183 3.01 -0.27 -7.28
C ASN A 183 1.90 -1.26 -6.92
N PRO A 184 1.03 -0.99 -5.92
CA PRO A 184 -0.06 -1.87 -5.50
C PRO A 184 -1.12 -2.15 -6.59
N GLN A 185 -0.84 -1.83 -7.86
CA GLN A 185 -1.79 -1.76 -8.97
C GLN A 185 -2.23 -3.11 -9.52
N GLY A 186 -1.78 -4.22 -8.93
CA GLY A 186 -2.09 -5.54 -9.43
C GLY A 186 -2.69 -6.47 -8.40
N ILE A 187 -3.82 -6.18 -7.74
CA ILE A 187 -4.58 -7.28 -7.08
C ILE A 187 -4.86 -8.42 -8.06
N GLY A 188 -4.95 -8.11 -9.37
CA GLY A 188 -4.92 -9.10 -10.44
C GLY A 188 -3.78 -10.13 -10.36
N LYS A 189 -2.64 -9.79 -9.73
CA LYS A 189 -1.49 -10.67 -9.48
C LYS A 189 -1.80 -11.76 -8.45
N LEU A 190 -2.64 -11.50 -7.44
CA LEU A 190 -3.18 -12.57 -6.57
C LEU A 190 -3.92 -13.64 -7.39
N PHE A 191 -4.46 -13.24 -8.54
CA PHE A 191 -5.20 -14.08 -9.47
C PHE A 191 -4.36 -14.46 -10.70
N GLY A 192 -3.02 -14.42 -10.61
CA GLY A 192 -2.13 -14.94 -11.67
C GLY A 192 -1.97 -14.06 -12.90
N LYS A 193 -2.48 -12.83 -12.90
CA LYS A 193 -2.36 -11.94 -14.07
C LYS A 193 -0.99 -11.29 -14.12
N LYS A 194 -0.39 -11.29 -15.32
CA LYS A 194 0.76 -10.44 -15.61
C LYS A 194 0.27 -9.01 -15.67
N ASP A 195 0.84 -8.15 -14.85
CA ASP A 195 0.67 -6.71 -15.02
C ASP A 195 1.38 -6.32 -16.32
N VAL A 196 0.61 -5.89 -17.33
CA VAL A 196 1.16 -5.48 -18.64
C VAL A 196 1.58 -4.00 -18.61
N GLN A 197 1.34 -3.31 -17.50
CA GLN A 197 1.89 -1.97 -17.33
C GLN A 197 3.39 -2.09 -17.06
N PHE A 198 4.16 -1.80 -18.11
CA PHE A 198 5.57 -1.45 -17.99
C PHE A 198 5.64 -0.15 -17.17
N VAL A 199 5.59 -0.27 -15.85
CA VAL A 199 6.07 0.78 -14.96
C VAL A 199 7.58 0.66 -15.07
N PRO A 200 8.28 1.58 -15.77
CA PRO A 200 9.74 1.55 -15.75
C PRO A 200 10.16 1.52 -14.28
N PRO A 201 11.13 0.67 -13.90
CA PRO A 201 11.61 0.65 -12.52
C PRO A 201 11.89 2.09 -12.14
N VAL A 202 11.19 2.58 -11.12
CA VAL A 202 11.39 3.95 -10.67
C VAL A 202 12.81 4.00 -10.14
N VAL A 203 13.74 4.44 -10.98
CA VAL A 203 15.13 4.66 -10.59
C VAL A 203 15.10 5.93 -9.76
N PHE A 204 14.84 5.77 -8.47
CA PHE A 204 15.00 6.86 -7.53
C PHE A 204 16.47 7.29 -7.58
N HIS A 205 16.72 8.55 -7.94
CA HIS A 205 18.03 9.16 -7.73
C HIS A 205 18.44 8.92 -6.27
N THR A 206 19.72 8.65 -6.04
CA THR A 206 20.23 8.33 -4.69
C THR A 206 19.92 9.41 -3.66
N SER A 207 19.73 10.66 -4.09
CA SER A 207 19.29 11.78 -3.24
C SER A 207 17.87 11.62 -2.70
N ASP A 208 16.98 10.92 -3.42
CA ASP A 208 15.54 10.90 -3.14
C ASP A 208 15.12 9.63 -2.39
N GLN A 209 15.99 8.61 -2.36
CA GLN A 209 15.73 7.34 -1.69
C GLN A 209 15.50 7.52 -0.19
N TRP A 210 16.30 8.37 0.47
CA TRP A 210 16.20 8.56 1.90
C TRP A 210 14.89 9.23 2.32
N PRO A 211 14.51 10.42 1.79
CA PRO A 211 13.23 11.04 2.13
C PRO A 211 12.02 10.14 1.84
N LEU A 212 12.03 9.40 0.73
CA LEU A 212 10.93 8.50 0.38
C LEU A 212 10.79 7.33 1.35
N ALA A 213 11.90 6.65 1.66
CA ALA A 213 11.89 5.56 2.64
C ALA A 213 11.45 6.07 4.02
N TYR A 214 11.88 7.29 4.37
CA TYR A 214 11.52 7.94 5.61
C TYR A 214 10.02 8.18 5.74
N GLU A 215 9.43 8.88 4.78
CA GLU A 215 8.00 9.19 4.78
C GLU A 215 7.15 7.91 4.71
N PHE A 216 7.58 6.91 3.92
CA PHE A 216 6.90 5.63 3.84
C PHE A 216 6.86 4.91 5.19
N VAL A 217 8.01 4.70 5.85
CA VAL A 217 8.05 3.99 7.14
C VAL A 217 7.37 4.80 8.25
N LEU A 218 7.45 6.13 8.21
CA LEU A 218 6.69 7.01 9.11
C LEU A 218 5.19 6.80 8.94
N SER A 219 4.69 6.80 7.70
CA SER A 219 3.30 6.54 7.36
C SER A 219 2.83 5.18 7.86
N GLU A 220 3.58 4.11 7.59
CA GLU A 220 3.20 2.76 8.03
C GLU A 220 3.28 2.59 9.54
N THR A 221 4.21 3.27 10.22
CA THR A 221 4.25 3.29 11.68
C THR A 221 3.00 3.96 12.26
N ARG A 222 2.62 5.13 11.72
CA ARG A 222 1.38 5.82 12.11
C ARG A 222 0.15 4.96 11.88
N ARG A 223 0.09 4.31 10.72
CA ARG A 223 -1.01 3.39 10.37
C ARG A 223 -1.13 2.29 11.42
N MET A 224 -0.04 1.63 11.79
CA MET A 224 -0.08 0.58 12.80
C MET A 224 -0.49 1.08 14.19
N VAL A 225 -0.06 2.28 14.59
CA VAL A 225 -0.49 2.88 15.86
C VAL A 225 -1.99 3.18 15.87
N ASN A 226 -2.54 3.63 14.75
CA ASN A 226 -3.96 3.98 14.62
C ASN A 226 -4.86 2.77 14.35
N HIS A 227 -4.28 1.67 13.86
CA HIS A 227 -4.98 0.43 13.49
C HIS A 227 -4.35 -0.77 14.22
N PRO A 228 -4.56 -0.91 15.55
CA PRO A 228 -3.96 -2.01 16.32
C PRO A 228 -4.35 -3.40 15.79
N ASN A 229 -5.54 -3.54 15.20
CA ASN A 229 -6.02 -4.78 14.60
C ASN A 229 -5.16 -5.24 13.40
N LEU A 230 -4.38 -4.35 12.75
CA LEU A 230 -3.43 -4.76 11.70
C LEU A 230 -2.31 -5.65 12.26
N LEU A 231 -1.89 -5.40 13.50
CA LEU A 231 -0.88 -6.24 14.16
C LEU A 231 -1.46 -7.62 14.52
N GLU A 232 -2.74 -7.66 14.92
CA GLU A 232 -3.45 -8.92 15.17
C GLU A 232 -3.64 -9.71 13.88
N LEU A 233 -4.04 -9.04 12.78
CA LEU A 233 -4.09 -9.64 11.45
C LEU A 233 -2.74 -10.25 11.08
N PHE A 234 -1.64 -9.49 11.22
CA PHE A 234 -0.28 -9.98 10.96
C PHE A 234 0.06 -11.22 11.77
N LYS A 235 -0.26 -11.24 13.07
CA LYS A 235 -0.04 -12.40 13.95
C LYS A 235 -0.90 -13.62 13.57
N SER A 236 -2.07 -13.39 12.98
CA SER A 236 -2.98 -14.46 12.55
C SER A 236 -2.63 -15.08 11.19
N LEU A 237 -1.63 -14.53 10.48
CA LEU A 237 -1.21 -15.05 9.18
C LEU A 237 -0.58 -16.43 9.32
N SER A 238 -1.17 -17.40 8.62
CA SER A 238 -0.59 -18.71 8.40
C SER A 238 0.61 -18.64 7.44
N ASP A 239 1.38 -19.72 7.37
CA ASP A 239 2.51 -19.78 6.43
C ASP A 239 2.06 -19.77 4.97
N ALA A 240 0.84 -20.26 4.68
CA ALA A 240 0.23 -20.13 3.36
C ALA A 240 -0.07 -18.66 3.01
N ASP A 241 -0.61 -17.88 3.96
CA ASP A 241 -0.86 -16.44 3.74
C ASP A 241 0.45 -15.68 3.48
N LYS A 242 1.48 -15.94 4.30
CA LYS A 242 2.81 -15.34 4.12
C LYS A 242 3.41 -15.70 2.77
N LYS A 243 3.23 -16.94 2.32
CA LYS A 243 3.67 -17.38 0.99
C LYS A 243 2.92 -16.63 -0.11
N VAL A 244 1.60 -16.45 0.00
CA VAL A 244 0.80 -15.66 -0.96
C VAL A 244 1.29 -14.21 -1.02
N ILE A 245 1.59 -13.59 0.12
CA ILE A 245 2.17 -12.23 0.16
C ILE A 245 3.51 -12.21 -0.57
N ASN A 246 4.41 -13.14 -0.29
CA ASN A 246 5.71 -13.19 -0.97
C ASN A 246 5.56 -13.39 -2.47
N ASP A 247 4.71 -14.33 -2.90
CA ASP A 247 4.43 -14.59 -4.31
C ASP A 247 3.82 -13.35 -5.00
N TYR A 248 2.98 -12.60 -4.28
CA TYR A 248 2.42 -11.32 -4.73
C TYR A 248 3.49 -10.22 -4.89
N MET A 249 4.51 -10.20 -4.06
CA MET A 249 5.53 -9.13 -4.07
C MET A 249 6.68 -9.39 -5.05
N VAL A 250 6.84 -10.60 -5.60
CA VAL A 250 7.90 -10.92 -6.58
C VAL A 250 7.49 -10.50 -7.99
N ASP A 251 8.21 -9.58 -8.61
CA ASP A 251 8.01 -9.25 -10.04
C ASP A 251 8.59 -10.34 -10.93
N GLY A 252 7.74 -10.95 -11.77
CA GLY A 252 8.18 -11.86 -12.83
C GLY A 252 8.40 -13.32 -12.44
N SER A 253 7.78 -13.83 -11.36
CA SER A 253 7.78 -15.28 -11.11
C SER A 253 7.20 -16.03 -12.32
N PRO A 254 7.92 -16.99 -12.92
CA PRO A 254 7.34 -17.83 -13.97
C PRO A 254 6.14 -18.57 -13.37
N PRO A 255 5.01 -18.65 -14.08
CA PRO A 255 3.86 -19.40 -13.59
C PRO A 255 4.31 -20.84 -13.34
N ARG A 256 4.07 -21.33 -12.11
CA ARG A 256 4.23 -22.76 -11.80
C ARG A 256 3.35 -23.51 -12.82
N ARG A 257 3.93 -24.42 -13.59
CA ARG A 257 3.18 -25.09 -14.65
C ARG A 257 2.38 -26.23 -14.06
N ASP A 258 1.08 -26.19 -14.33
CA ASP A 258 0.16 -27.28 -14.06
C ASP A 258 0.42 -28.45 -15.02
N ASN A 259 0.19 -29.67 -14.55
CA ASN A 259 0.32 -30.89 -15.34
C ASN A 259 -1.05 -31.50 -15.64
N PRO A 260 -1.80 -31.00 -16.64
CA PRO A 260 -3.14 -31.48 -16.97
C PRO A 260 -3.19 -32.95 -17.38
N ALA A 261 -2.06 -33.55 -17.81
CA ALA A 261 -2.00 -34.98 -18.14
C ALA A 261 -2.27 -35.88 -16.93
N SER A 262 -2.06 -35.38 -15.71
CA SER A 262 -2.30 -36.13 -14.47
C SER A 262 -3.78 -36.17 -14.05
N LEU A 263 -4.62 -35.32 -14.65
CA LEU A 263 -6.03 -35.14 -14.26
C LEU A 263 -6.85 -36.42 -14.39
N TYR A 264 -6.64 -37.18 -15.45
CA TYR A 264 -7.40 -38.41 -15.76
C TYR A 264 -7.24 -39.51 -14.71
N ASN A 265 -6.13 -39.49 -13.96
CA ASN A 265 -5.83 -40.50 -12.95
C ASN A 265 -6.25 -40.09 -11.53
N MET A 266 -6.88 -38.92 -11.37
CA MET A 266 -7.30 -38.39 -10.08
C MET A 266 -8.77 -38.70 -9.80
N SER A 267 -9.17 -38.54 -8.54
CA SER A 267 -10.55 -38.72 -8.13
C SER A 267 -11.51 -37.78 -8.88
N THR A 268 -12.78 -38.20 -9.02
CA THR A 268 -13.82 -37.38 -9.66
C THR A 268 -13.98 -36.02 -8.96
N ALA A 269 -13.77 -35.96 -7.64
CA ALA A 269 -13.82 -34.71 -6.88
C ALA A 269 -12.73 -33.72 -7.32
N VAL A 270 -11.51 -34.19 -7.53
CA VAL A 270 -10.39 -33.39 -8.04
C VAL A 270 -10.65 -32.94 -9.49
N GLN A 271 -11.16 -33.84 -10.33
CA GLN A 271 -11.49 -33.50 -11.72
C GLN A 271 -12.55 -32.40 -11.78
N ASN A 272 -13.62 -32.51 -10.99
CA ASN A 272 -14.67 -31.51 -10.91
C ASN A 272 -14.11 -30.15 -10.46
N LEU A 273 -13.29 -30.12 -9.41
CA LEU A 273 -12.66 -28.87 -8.94
C LEU A 273 -11.81 -28.22 -10.04
N TYR A 274 -11.00 -29.00 -10.76
CA TYR A 274 -10.18 -28.50 -11.86
C TYR A 274 -11.04 -27.83 -12.95
N TYR A 275 -12.14 -28.48 -13.36
CA TYR A 275 -13.06 -27.92 -14.35
C TYR A 275 -13.82 -26.69 -13.82
N ASP A 276 -14.24 -26.71 -12.56
CA ASP A 276 -14.89 -25.56 -11.93
C ASP A 276 -13.97 -24.33 -11.92
N MET A 277 -12.70 -24.52 -11.59
CA MET A 277 -11.71 -23.45 -11.62
C MET A 277 -11.53 -22.88 -13.03
N HIS A 278 -11.47 -23.74 -14.06
CA HIS A 278 -11.35 -23.29 -15.45
C HIS A 278 -12.60 -22.58 -16.00
N THR A 279 -13.80 -22.97 -15.55
CA THR A 279 -15.06 -22.50 -16.12
C THR A 279 -15.67 -21.33 -15.36
N SER A 280 -15.52 -21.31 -14.04
CA SER A 280 -16.15 -20.32 -13.16
C SER A 280 -15.26 -19.10 -12.90
N ILE A 281 -13.94 -19.30 -12.94
CA ILE A 281 -12.92 -18.28 -12.75
C ILE A 281 -11.86 -18.54 -13.83
N ASP A 282 -12.20 -18.33 -15.10
CA ASP A 282 -11.22 -18.58 -16.16
C ASP A 282 -9.99 -17.69 -15.90
N ILE A 283 -8.84 -18.32 -15.68
CA ILE A 283 -7.62 -17.67 -15.18
C ILE A 283 -6.84 -17.14 -16.38
N PRO A 284 -7.51 -16.38 -17.27
CA PRO A 284 -7.11 -15.01 -17.54
C PRO A 284 -8.27 -13.99 -17.61
N SER A 285 -9.53 -14.41 -17.55
CA SER A 285 -10.69 -13.64 -17.98
C SER A 285 -11.92 -13.77 -17.04
N PHE A 286 -12.42 -12.61 -16.56
CA PHE A 286 -13.73 -12.40 -15.89
C PHE A 286 -13.87 -13.05 -14.49
N ILE A 287 -14.15 -12.35 -13.39
CA ILE A 287 -15.15 -11.32 -13.09
C ILE A 287 -14.51 -10.27 -12.17
N ASP A 288 -15.09 -9.08 -12.08
CA ASP A 288 -14.67 -8.09 -11.11
C ASP A 288 -14.65 -8.68 -9.67
N PRO A 289 -13.50 -8.68 -8.98
CA PRO A 289 -13.35 -9.26 -7.65
C PRO A 289 -14.24 -8.58 -6.59
N THR A 290 -14.80 -7.41 -6.90
CA THR A 290 -15.68 -6.66 -6.01
C THR A 290 -17.16 -6.98 -6.18
N THR A 291 -17.51 -7.87 -7.12
CA THR A 291 -18.90 -8.32 -7.33
C THR A 291 -19.31 -9.45 -6.39
N GLU A 292 -20.62 -9.55 -6.13
CA GLU A 292 -21.23 -10.69 -5.42
C GLU A 292 -21.02 -12.00 -6.19
N ARG A 293 -21.11 -11.95 -7.53
CA ARG A 293 -20.92 -13.13 -8.38
C ARG A 293 -19.52 -13.74 -8.24
N PHE A 294 -18.48 -12.90 -8.22
CA PHE A 294 -17.12 -13.38 -7.95
C PHE A 294 -17.05 -14.03 -6.57
N THR A 295 -17.60 -13.35 -5.56
CA THR A 295 -17.59 -13.83 -4.17
C THR A 295 -18.26 -15.21 -4.05
N GLU A 296 -19.41 -15.41 -4.68
CA GLU A 296 -20.13 -16.68 -4.67
C GLU A 296 -19.31 -17.81 -5.33
N GLN A 297 -18.81 -17.59 -6.55
CA GLN A 297 -18.05 -18.60 -7.29
C GLN A 297 -16.73 -18.95 -6.60
N ALA A 298 -16.00 -17.95 -6.11
CA ALA A 298 -14.76 -18.15 -5.40
C ALA A 298 -14.96 -18.89 -4.06
N ARG A 299 -16.04 -18.60 -3.32
CA ARG A 299 -16.38 -19.37 -2.12
C ARG A 299 -16.72 -20.82 -2.43
N GLN A 300 -17.43 -21.09 -3.52
CA GLN A 300 -17.73 -22.46 -3.94
C GLN A 300 -16.45 -23.23 -4.27
N ILE A 301 -15.50 -22.63 -4.98
CA ILE A 301 -14.20 -23.25 -5.30
C ILE A 301 -13.41 -23.55 -4.01
N VAL A 302 -13.32 -22.58 -3.09
CA VAL A 302 -12.63 -22.78 -1.81
C VAL A 302 -13.30 -23.91 -1.00
N ALA A 303 -14.62 -23.92 -0.93
CA ALA A 303 -15.37 -24.95 -0.21
C ALA A 303 -15.18 -26.35 -0.83
N LYS A 304 -15.20 -26.46 -2.16
CA LYS A 304 -14.93 -27.72 -2.87
C LYS A 304 -13.52 -28.23 -2.60
N PHE A 305 -12.52 -27.35 -2.62
CA PHE A 305 -11.16 -27.72 -2.24
C PHE A 305 -11.06 -28.14 -0.77
N ASP A 306 -11.76 -27.47 0.14
CA ASP A 306 -11.79 -27.84 1.57
C ASP A 306 -12.47 -29.18 1.84
N ALA A 307 -13.45 -29.56 1.03
CA ALA A 307 -14.13 -30.84 1.12
C ALA A 307 -13.31 -32.02 0.59
N LEU A 308 -12.21 -31.77 -0.13
CA LEU A 308 -11.31 -32.84 -0.60
C LEU A 308 -10.64 -33.58 0.58
N SER A 309 -10.38 -34.87 0.37
CA SER A 309 -9.57 -35.67 1.28
C SER A 309 -8.14 -35.11 1.41
N THR A 310 -7.42 -35.50 2.46
CA THR A 310 -6.02 -35.07 2.64
C THR A 310 -5.14 -35.52 1.48
N GLU A 311 -5.36 -36.74 0.99
CA GLU A 311 -4.68 -37.36 -0.14
C GLU A 311 -4.99 -36.61 -1.44
N ASP A 312 -6.26 -36.31 -1.72
CA ASP A 312 -6.68 -35.56 -2.90
C ASP A 312 -6.11 -34.14 -2.89
N LYS A 313 -6.08 -33.46 -1.74
CA LYS A 313 -5.45 -32.13 -1.59
C LYS A 313 -3.97 -32.19 -1.89
N ALA A 314 -3.27 -33.23 -1.43
CA ALA A 314 -1.84 -33.40 -1.70
C ALA A 314 -1.57 -33.66 -3.19
N GLN A 315 -2.36 -34.53 -3.82
CA GLN A 315 -2.29 -34.81 -5.25
C GLN A 315 -2.58 -33.56 -6.09
N PHE A 316 -3.65 -32.83 -5.77
CA PHE A 316 -4.01 -31.58 -6.45
C PHE A 316 -2.89 -30.55 -6.37
N ARG A 317 -2.32 -30.34 -5.18
CA ARG A 317 -1.21 -29.39 -4.97
C ARG A 317 0.06 -29.77 -5.76
N ALA A 318 0.35 -31.06 -5.86
CA ALA A 318 1.52 -31.55 -6.59
C ALA A 318 1.35 -31.40 -8.10
N ALA A 319 0.14 -31.68 -8.61
CA ALA A 319 -0.15 -31.65 -10.04
C ALA A 319 -0.52 -30.27 -10.59
N PHE A 320 -1.21 -29.46 -9.78
CA PHE A 320 -1.76 -28.16 -10.16
C PHE A 320 -1.26 -27.04 -9.22
N PRO A 321 0.06 -26.81 -9.14
CA PRO A 321 0.64 -25.84 -8.22
C PRO A 321 0.22 -24.39 -8.51
N ALA A 322 -0.16 -24.01 -9.74
CA ALA A 322 -0.71 -22.68 -10.01
C ALA A 322 -2.14 -22.55 -9.49
N MET A 323 -3.02 -23.50 -9.81
CA MET A 323 -4.38 -23.54 -9.28
C MET A 323 -4.42 -23.57 -7.76
N SER A 324 -3.58 -24.37 -7.12
CA SER A 324 -3.47 -24.34 -5.66
C SER A 324 -3.06 -22.96 -5.15
N GLY A 325 -2.13 -22.28 -5.83
CA GLY A 325 -1.75 -20.91 -5.50
C GLY A 325 -2.91 -19.93 -5.62
N HIS A 326 -3.80 -20.10 -6.61
CA HIS A 326 -5.00 -19.28 -6.75
C HIS A 326 -6.01 -19.52 -5.64
N ILE A 327 -6.21 -20.76 -5.20
CA ILE A 327 -7.08 -21.07 -4.05
C ILE A 327 -6.54 -20.42 -2.78
N ASP A 328 -5.22 -20.50 -2.55
CA ASP A 328 -4.58 -19.81 -1.42
C ASP A 328 -4.73 -18.28 -1.55
N GLY A 329 -4.60 -17.74 -2.75
CA GLY A 329 -4.86 -16.33 -3.07
C GLY A 329 -6.30 -15.89 -2.77
N LEU A 330 -7.31 -16.69 -3.11
CA LEU A 330 -8.72 -16.43 -2.82
C LEU A 330 -8.99 -16.44 -1.31
N ARG A 331 -8.43 -17.42 -0.58
CA ARG A 331 -8.54 -17.47 0.88
C ARG A 331 -7.94 -16.24 1.54
N PHE A 332 -6.76 -15.86 1.08
CA PHE A 332 -6.08 -14.68 1.58
C PHE A 332 -6.88 -13.40 1.26
N TYR A 333 -7.38 -13.27 0.02
CA TYR A 333 -8.26 -12.17 -0.37
C TYR A 333 -9.46 -12.04 0.57
N PHE A 334 -10.22 -13.12 0.79
CA PHE A 334 -11.39 -13.08 1.69
C PHE A 334 -11.03 -12.79 3.14
N LYS A 335 -9.85 -13.21 3.60
CA LYS A 335 -9.35 -12.88 4.93
C LYS A 335 -9.10 -11.38 5.08
N ILE A 336 -8.44 -10.76 4.09
CA ILE A 336 -8.20 -9.31 4.10
C ILE A 336 -9.52 -8.56 3.95
N ASP A 337 -10.39 -9.00 3.05
CA ASP A 337 -11.70 -8.39 2.82
C ASP A 337 -12.55 -8.40 4.10
N SER A 338 -12.70 -9.56 4.75
CA SER A 338 -13.38 -9.68 6.04
C SER A 338 -12.75 -8.83 7.15
N PHE A 339 -11.42 -8.73 7.18
CA PHE A 339 -10.72 -7.83 8.10
C PHE A 339 -11.10 -6.37 7.88
N LEU A 340 -11.14 -5.91 6.62
CA LEU A 340 -11.47 -4.53 6.32
C LEU A 340 -12.92 -4.21 6.73
N ASP A 341 -13.87 -5.14 6.58
CA ASP A 341 -15.27 -4.93 6.98
C ASP A 341 -15.46 -4.94 8.50
N SER A 342 -14.73 -5.81 9.21
CA SER A 342 -14.84 -5.93 10.67
C SER A 342 -13.98 -4.91 11.44
N SER A 343 -13.03 -4.25 10.76
CA SER A 343 -12.10 -3.32 11.40
C SER A 343 -12.74 -1.94 11.60
N GLU A 344 -13.18 -1.68 12.82
CA GLU A 344 -13.66 -0.35 13.25
C GLU A 344 -12.62 0.76 13.04
N SER A 345 -11.33 0.42 13.15
CA SER A 345 -10.26 1.36 12.84
C SER A 345 -10.22 1.71 11.35
N HIS A 346 -10.41 0.73 10.46
CA HIS A 346 -10.47 0.97 9.02
C HIS A 346 -11.71 1.80 8.63
N ARG A 347 -12.87 1.51 9.24
CA ARG A 347 -14.08 2.30 9.04
C ARG A 347 -13.87 3.78 9.39
N ARG A 348 -13.23 4.07 10.53
CA ARG A 348 -12.89 5.45 10.93
C ARG A 348 -11.90 6.14 9.98
N ASP A 349 -10.90 5.43 9.48
CA ASP A 349 -9.96 5.98 8.48
C ASP A 349 -10.69 6.31 7.16
N LEU A 350 -11.57 5.42 6.70
CA LEU A 350 -12.42 5.66 5.52
C LEU A 350 -13.30 6.91 5.68
N GLU A 351 -13.95 7.06 6.84
CA GLU A 351 -14.77 8.24 7.15
C GLU A 351 -13.93 9.51 7.19
N HIS A 352 -12.74 9.45 7.81
CA HIS A 352 -11.82 10.57 7.85
C HIS A 352 -11.34 10.98 6.46
N ARG A 353 -10.91 10.02 5.61
CA ARG A 353 -10.52 10.30 4.22
C ARG A 353 -11.67 10.90 3.42
N LYS A 354 -12.89 10.35 3.54
CA LYS A 354 -14.10 10.92 2.90
C LYS A 354 -14.33 12.37 3.33
N SER A 355 -14.18 12.68 4.62
CA SER A 355 -14.32 14.03 5.14
C SER A 355 -13.27 14.99 4.57
N LEU A 356 -12.01 14.57 4.46
CA LEU A 356 -10.94 15.36 3.86
C LEU A 356 -11.17 15.63 2.37
N TYR A 357 -11.62 14.64 1.61
CA TYR A 357 -11.98 14.81 0.20
C TYR A 357 -13.17 15.74 0.01
N GLN A 358 -14.17 15.70 0.90
CA GLN A 358 -15.28 16.64 0.89
C GLN A 358 -14.80 18.07 1.22
N TRP A 359 -13.89 18.21 2.18
CA TRP A 359 -13.30 19.50 2.54
C TRP A 359 -12.46 20.09 1.41
N ALA A 360 -11.65 19.29 0.73
CA ALA A 360 -10.86 19.71 -0.44
C ALA A 360 -11.71 20.09 -1.66
N LYS A 361 -12.98 19.64 -1.71
CA LYS A 361 -13.96 20.03 -2.74
C LYS A 361 -14.78 21.26 -2.36
N MET A 362 -14.66 21.79 -1.13
CA MET A 362 -15.31 23.05 -0.78
C MET A 362 -14.63 24.18 -1.56
N PRO A 363 -15.40 25.09 -2.18
CA PRO A 363 -14.83 26.26 -2.82
C PRO A 363 -14.05 27.05 -1.77
N LEU A 364 -12.76 27.31 -2.05
CA LEU A 364 -11.95 28.19 -1.21
C LEU A 364 -12.73 29.49 -0.98
N PRO A 365 -12.88 29.97 0.26
CA PRO A 365 -13.48 31.25 0.53
C PRO A 365 -12.79 32.28 -0.36
N LYS A 366 -13.56 33.02 -1.16
CA LYS A 366 -13.03 34.17 -1.90
C LYS A 366 -12.42 35.09 -0.84
N LEU A 367 -11.10 35.08 -0.74
CA LEU A 367 -10.36 36.10 -0.01
C LEU A 367 -10.60 37.40 -0.77
N CYS A 368 -11.57 38.18 -0.29
CA CYS A 368 -11.72 39.57 -0.68
C CYS A 368 -10.47 40.30 -0.19
N TRP A 369 -9.57 40.60 -1.11
CA TRP A 369 -8.50 41.57 -0.93
C TRP A 369 -9.05 42.98 -1.11
#